data_AF-A0A356M4Q9-F1
#
_entry.id   AF-A0A356M4Q9-F1
#
_cell.length_a   1.000
_cell.length_b   1.000
_cell.length_c   1.000
_cell.angle_alpha   90.00
_cell.angle_beta   90.00
_cell.angle_gamma   90.00
#
_symmetry.space_group_name_H-M   'P 1'
#
loop_
_entity.id
_entity.type
_entity.pdbx_description
1 polymer ?
#
loop_
_entity_poly.entity_id
_entity_poly.type
_entity_poly.pdbx_seq_one_letter_code
_entity_poly.pdbx_strand_id
1 'polypeptide(L)'
;ELTPAGKIDIHGDTGSHCFTGYRKSLCHGWAAGPTPWLSEHILGIRVLEPGGTTISITPDLGGLDWAEGTYPVPQGIIRVRHERQPDGRIASSIEVPPGVRVV
;
A
#
# COMPACT_ATOMS: atom_id res chain seq x y z
N GLU A 1 18.81 10.59 2.49
CA GLU A 1 19.91 11.22 3.24
C GLU A 1 21.24 11.02 2.50
N LEU A 2 22.04 12.07 2.36
CA LEU A 2 23.38 12.00 1.75
C LEU A 2 24.40 11.71 2.84
N THR A 3 25.48 11.02 2.48
CA THR A 3 26.54 10.66 3.42
C THR A 3 27.15 11.93 4.02
N PRO A 4 27.20 12.08 5.36
CA PRO A 4 27.79 13.26 6.00
C PRO A 4 29.26 13.44 5.64
N ALA A 5 29.72 14.69 5.61
CA ALA A 5 31.11 15.00 5.28
C ALA A 5 32.11 14.27 6.19
N GLY A 6 33.15 13.67 5.59
CA GLY A 6 34.19 12.92 6.30
C GLY A 6 33.80 11.51 6.75
N LYS A 7 32.61 11.01 6.39
CA LYS A 7 32.21 9.61 6.59
C LYS A 7 32.38 8.82 5.29
N ILE A 8 32.70 7.54 5.42
CA ILE A 8 32.78 6.60 4.29
C ILE A 8 31.36 6.41 3.72
N ASP A 9 31.20 6.66 2.43
CA ASP A 9 29.99 6.28 1.71
C ASP A 9 30.14 4.83 1.24
N ILE A 10 29.57 3.89 2.00
CA ILE A 10 29.64 2.46 1.64
C ILE A 10 29.01 2.17 0.25
N HIS A 11 28.17 3.06 -0.26
CA HIS A 11 27.53 2.93 -1.58
C HIS A 11 28.28 3.67 -2.70
N GLY A 12 29.19 4.59 -2.39
CA GLY A 12 30.01 5.34 -3.35
C GLY A 12 31.48 4.96 -3.36
N ASP A 13 32.07 4.76 -2.18
CA ASP A 13 33.52 4.60 -1.97
C ASP A 13 33.95 3.13 -1.96
N THR A 14 33.08 2.23 -1.49
CA THR A 14 33.39 0.79 -1.40
C THR A 14 32.73 0.04 -2.54
N GLY A 15 33.34 0.01 -3.73
CA GLY A 15 32.77 -0.77 -4.81
C GLY A 15 33.45 -0.85 -6.17
N SER A 16 34.70 -0.38 -6.27
CA SER A 16 35.51 -0.29 -7.49
C SER A 16 35.54 -1.54 -8.39
N HIS A 17 35.25 -2.73 -7.84
CA HIS A 17 35.29 -4.00 -8.57
C HIS A 17 33.94 -4.70 -8.77
N CYS A 18 32.83 -4.16 -8.24
CA CYS A 18 31.51 -4.79 -8.41
C CYS A 18 30.52 -3.93 -9.19
N PHE A 19 30.68 -2.60 -9.18
CA PHE A 19 29.78 -1.67 -9.88
C PHE A 19 30.55 -0.43 -10.33
N THR A 20 30.19 0.13 -11.49
CA THR A 20 30.70 1.42 -11.97
C THR A 20 29.72 2.53 -11.54
N GLY A 21 30.11 3.39 -10.60
CA GLY A 21 29.27 4.49 -10.08
C GLY A 21 28.56 4.19 -8.75
N TYR A 22 27.47 4.92 -8.46
CA TYR A 22 26.75 4.84 -7.18
C TYR A 22 25.90 3.57 -7.05
N ARG A 23 26.04 2.85 -5.93
CA ARG A 23 25.23 1.66 -5.57
C ARG A 23 23.86 2.00 -4.98
N LYS A 24 23.42 3.26 -5.09
CA LYS A 24 22.25 3.78 -4.39
C LYS A 24 21.12 4.09 -5.36
N SER A 25 20.23 3.11 -5.55
CA SER A 25 18.95 3.38 -6.19
C SER A 25 18.07 4.19 -5.22
N LEU A 26 17.57 5.34 -5.68
CA LEU A 26 16.55 6.11 -4.97
C LEU A 26 15.13 5.65 -5.32
N CYS A 27 14.99 4.66 -6.20
CA CYS A 27 13.72 4.10 -6.66
C CYS A 27 13.82 2.57 -6.59
N HIS A 28 13.75 2.03 -5.38
CA HIS A 28 13.81 0.58 -5.14
C HIS A 28 12.45 0.09 -4.66
N GLY A 29 11.86 -0.86 -5.41
CA GLY A 29 10.53 -1.39 -5.10
C GLY A 29 10.38 -2.04 -3.71
N TRP A 30 11.48 -2.42 -3.05
CA TRP A 30 11.43 -2.92 -1.67
C TRP A 30 10.93 -1.84 -0.69
N ALA A 31 11.14 -0.56 -1.00
CA ALA A 31 10.57 0.54 -0.22
C ALA A 31 9.05 0.72 -0.43
N ALA A 32 8.42 0.00 -1.37
CA ALA A 32 7.00 0.15 -1.69
C ALA A 32 6.05 -0.58 -0.73
N GLY A 33 6.57 -1.18 0.36
CA GLY A 33 5.79 -1.84 1.41
C GLY A 33 4.59 -1.05 1.96
N PRO A 34 4.61 0.29 2.06
CA PRO A 34 3.44 1.07 2.49
C PRO A 34 2.21 0.89 1.60
N THR A 35 2.36 0.70 0.29
CA THR A 35 1.21 0.60 -0.63
C THR A 35 0.29 -0.58 -0.30
N PRO A 36 0.75 -1.85 -0.27
CA PRO A 36 -0.12 -2.96 0.12
C PRO A 36 -0.59 -2.87 1.58
N TRP A 37 0.23 -2.30 2.47
CA TRP A 37 -0.16 -2.10 3.87
C TRP A 37 -1.36 -1.17 3.99
N LEU A 38 -1.35 -0.02 3.28
CA LEU A 38 -2.45 0.94 3.27
C LEU A 38 -3.73 0.32 2.66
N SER A 39 -3.59 -0.46 1.58
CA SER A 39 -4.73 -1.17 0.98
C SER A 39 -5.37 -2.19 1.94
N GLU A 40 -4.55 -2.92 2.70
CA GLU A 40 -5.06 -3.94 3.63
C GLU A 40 -5.60 -3.36 4.93
N HIS A 41 -4.95 -2.31 5.47
CA HIS A 41 -5.25 -1.82 6.82
C HIS A 41 -6.12 -0.55 6.82
N ILE A 42 -5.83 0.41 5.93
CA ILE A 42 -6.59 1.67 5.89
C ILE A 42 -7.87 1.51 5.06
N LEU A 43 -7.76 0.98 3.84
CA LEU A 43 -8.95 0.60 3.06
C LEU A 43 -9.58 -0.70 3.57
N GLY A 44 -8.86 -1.46 4.40
CA GLY A 44 -9.40 -2.65 5.05
C GLY A 44 -9.58 -3.87 4.15
N ILE A 45 -9.05 -3.87 2.93
CA ILE A 45 -9.34 -4.90 1.91
C ILE A 45 -8.41 -6.08 2.11
N ARG A 46 -8.96 -7.24 2.48
CA ARG A 46 -8.20 -8.48 2.64
C ARG A 46 -8.77 -9.58 1.75
N VAL A 47 -7.92 -10.21 0.94
CA VAL A 47 -8.27 -11.35 0.09
C VAL A 47 -8.29 -12.62 0.94
N LEU A 48 -9.44 -13.30 0.99
CA LEU A 48 -9.62 -14.50 1.82
C LEU A 48 -9.50 -15.80 1.02
N GLU A 49 -9.82 -15.75 -0.27
CA GLU A 49 -9.75 -16.90 -1.16
C GLU A 49 -8.90 -16.61 -2.41
N PRO A 50 -8.19 -17.63 -2.95
CA PRO A 50 -7.39 -17.48 -4.16
C PRO A 50 -8.17 -16.85 -5.31
N GLY A 51 -7.54 -15.93 -6.03
CA GLY A 51 -8.16 -15.24 -7.15
C GLY A 51 -9.20 -14.20 -6.76
N GLY A 52 -9.26 -13.77 -5.49
CA GLY A 52 -10.11 -12.64 -5.09
C GLY A 52 -11.60 -12.92 -5.12
N THR A 53 -12.02 -14.19 -5.12
CA THR A 53 -13.43 -14.61 -5.15
C THR A 53 -14.17 -14.24 -3.88
N THR A 54 -13.47 -14.24 -2.75
CA THR A 54 -13.98 -13.80 -1.45
C THR A 54 -13.01 -12.82 -0.81
N ILE A 55 -13.54 -11.70 -0.32
CA ILE A 55 -12.80 -10.64 0.37
C ILE A 55 -13.53 -10.23 1.66
N SER A 56 -12.78 -9.69 2.62
CA SER A 56 -13.34 -8.89 3.72
C SER A 56 -12.93 -7.43 3.57
N ILE A 57 -13.79 -6.51 4.00
CA ILE A 57 -13.49 -5.07 4.03
C ILE A 57 -13.73 -4.53 5.43
N THR A 58 -12.67 -4.24 6.17
CA THR A 58 -12.73 -3.69 7.54
C THR A 58 -11.85 -2.43 7.65
N PRO A 59 -12.41 -1.23 7.50
CA PRO A 59 -11.62 0.00 7.49
C PRO A 59 -11.02 0.33 8.86
N ASP A 60 -9.80 0.84 8.85
CA ASP A 60 -9.18 1.54 9.98
C ASP A 60 -8.60 2.88 9.51
N LEU A 61 -9.39 3.95 9.69
CA LEU A 61 -8.93 5.29 9.32
C LEU A 61 -7.89 5.85 10.29
N GLY A 62 -7.66 5.26 11.47
CA GLY A 62 -6.82 5.85 12.51
C GLY A 62 -7.25 7.28 12.81
N GLY A 63 -6.39 8.25 12.49
CA GLY A 63 -6.66 9.69 12.61
C GLY A 63 -7.15 10.40 11.34
N LEU A 64 -7.38 9.67 10.24
CA LEU A 64 -7.84 10.24 8.98
C LEU A 64 -9.35 10.56 9.02
N ASP A 65 -9.75 11.60 8.30
CA ASP A 65 -11.16 11.93 8.06
C ASP A 65 -11.77 11.06 6.97
N TRP A 66 -10.98 10.69 5.97
CA TRP A 66 -11.43 9.84 4.86
C TRP A 66 -10.25 9.07 4.23
N ALA A 67 -10.57 7.99 3.53
CA ALA A 67 -9.65 7.28 2.66
C ALA A 67 -10.41 6.72 1.45
N GLU A 68 -9.80 6.76 0.28
CA GLU A 68 -10.40 6.25 -0.95
C GLU A 68 -9.34 5.53 -1.78
N GLY A 69 -9.73 4.44 -2.43
CA GLY A 69 -8.85 3.72 -3.32
C GLY A 69 -9.52 2.59 -4.07
N THR A 70 -8.71 1.90 -4.85
CA THR A 70 -9.14 0.76 -5.65
C THR A 70 -8.24 -0.44 -5.40
N TYR A 71 -8.80 -1.63 -5.55
CA TYR A 71 -8.07 -2.88 -5.41
C TYR A 71 -8.36 -3.78 -6.62
N PRO A 72 -7.34 -4.16 -7.40
CA PRO A 72 -7.53 -5.02 -8.55
C PRO A 72 -7.70 -6.49 -8.11
N VAL A 73 -8.73 -7.15 -8.66
CA VAL A 73 -8.92 -8.60 -8.60
C VAL A 73 -9.13 -9.13 -10.02
N PRO A 74 -8.97 -10.44 -10.28
CA PRO A 74 -9.18 -11.02 -11.61
C PRO A 74 -10.54 -10.70 -12.26
N GLN A 75 -11.58 -10.52 -11.44
CA GLN A 75 -12.96 -10.23 -11.88
C GLN A 75 -13.17 -8.75 -12.25
N GLY A 76 -12.25 -7.85 -11.85
CA GLY A 76 -12.37 -6.42 -12.09
C GLY A 76 -11.78 -5.58 -10.96
N ILE A 77 -12.28 -4.35 -10.83
CA ILE A 77 -11.77 -3.37 -9.86
C ILE A 77 -12.78 -3.21 -8.74
N ILE A 78 -12.34 -3.45 -7.51
CA ILE A 78 -13.07 -3.08 -6.30
C ILE A 78 -12.80 -1.59 -6.04
N ARG A 79 -13.83 -0.80 -5.76
CA ARG A 79 -13.72 0.62 -5.38
C ARG A 79 -14.23 0.78 -3.96
N VAL A 80 -13.46 1.48 -3.14
CA VAL A 80 -13.79 1.69 -1.74
C VAL A 80 -13.55 3.15 -1.37
N ARG A 81 -14.54 3.75 -0.70
CA ARG A 81 -14.41 5.04 -0.03
C ARG A 81 -14.89 4.90 1.41
N HIS A 82 -14.10 5.39 2.35
CA HIS A 82 -14.42 5.50 3.77
C HIS A 82 -14.43 6.96 4.18
N GLU A 83 -15.40 7.33 5.01
CA GLU A 83 -15.53 8.70 5.53
C GLU A 83 -15.99 8.68 6.99
N ARG A 84 -15.23 9.37 7.85
CA ARG A 84 -15.55 9.53 9.26
C ARG A 84 -16.70 10.51 9.40
N GLN A 85 -17.76 10.05 10.03
CA GLN A 85 -18.93 10.84 10.34
C GLN A 85 -18.70 11.67 11.62
N PRO A 86 -19.47 12.75 11.85
CA PRO A 86 -19.36 13.57 13.06
C PRO A 86 -19.56 12.80 14.37
N ASP A 87 -20.25 11.66 14.34
CA ASP A 87 -20.46 10.76 15.48
C ASP A 87 -19.29 9.78 15.72
N GLY A 88 -18.22 9.89 14.94
CA GLY A 88 -17.03 9.04 15.03
C GLY A 88 -17.13 7.71 14.28
N ARG A 89 -18.29 7.36 13.71
CA ARG A 89 -18.45 6.14 12.90
C ARG A 89 -17.81 6.30 11.53
N ILE A 90 -17.42 5.18 10.92
CA ILE A 90 -16.93 5.15 9.55
C ILE A 90 -18.08 4.72 8.63
N ALA A 91 -18.45 5.59 7.69
CA ALA A 91 -19.35 5.27 6.60
C ALA A 91 -18.53 4.78 5.39
N SER A 92 -18.98 3.71 4.75
CA SER A 92 -18.25 3.08 3.63
C SER A 92 -19.13 2.98 2.40
N SER A 93 -18.59 3.42 1.25
CA SER A 93 -19.13 3.13 -0.08
C SER A 93 -18.23 2.09 -0.73
N ILE A 94 -18.81 0.95 -1.12
CA ILE A 94 -18.08 -0.21 -1.65
C ILE A 94 -18.76 -0.66 -2.95
N GLU A 95 -18.00 -0.68 -4.03
CA GLU A 95 -18.40 -1.27 -5.30
C GLU A 95 -17.52 -2.47 -5.61
N VAL A 96 -18.14 -3.63 -5.83
CA VAL A 96 -17.44 -4.87 -6.18
C VAL A 96 -17.87 -5.35 -7.57
N PRO A 97 -16.94 -5.87 -8.39
CA PRO A 97 -17.31 -6.47 -9.67
C PRO A 97 -18.13 -7.76 -9.46
N PRO A 98 -18.95 -8.17 -10.44
CA PRO A 98 -19.68 -9.44 -10.38
C PRO A 98 -18.73 -10.62 -10.11
N GLY A 99 -19.19 -11.57 -9.29
CA GLY A 99 -18.40 -12.78 -8.95
C GLY A 99 -17.41 -12.61 -7.79
N VAL A 100 -17.39 -11.45 -7.14
CA VAL A 100 -16.68 -11.23 -5.87
C VAL A 100 -17.68 -11.20 -4.72
N ARG A 101 -17.41 -11.99 -3.69
CA ARG A 101 -18.19 -12.04 -2.46
C ARG A 101 -17.49 -11.21 -1.37
N VAL A 102 -18.24 -10.31 -0.73
CA VAL A 102 -17.78 -9.59 0.47
C VAL A 102 -18.37 -10.27 1.70
N VAL A 103 -17.54 -10.53 2.71
CA VAL A 103 -17.94 -11.09 4.02
C VAL A 103 -17.60 -10.17 5.17
#